data_AF-A0A1G4IP05-F1
#
_entry.id   AF-A0A1G4IP05-F1
#
_cell.length_a   1.000
_cell.length_b   1.000
_cell.length_c   1.000
_cell.angle_alpha   90.00
_cell.angle_beta   90.00
_cell.angle_gamma   90.00
#
_symmetry.space_group_name_H-M   'P 1'
#
loop_
_entity.id
_entity.type
_entity.pdbx_description
1 polymer ?
#
loop_
_entity_poly.entity_id
_entity_poly.type
_entity_poly.pdbx_seq_one_letter_code
_entity_poly.pdbx_strand_id
1 'polypeptide(L)'
;MASVLCVPLKKTLHLDLGKHLGELIDQGFYQSSSSFEQDLKTITQLREAIETPEVSEKGLNGLIQYYTQFVQLKNKFPVDQIEFTWFETLGLKSYGKKACSFGFEEANILFNIGSMLSLLAAEANDTSLAGYKKMCLYLQQSAGCFERVLECDGHVEQDTATILALENLMLAQAQEIYWIQAAAKNHKQSLISRLALQVGFYYRAAKQHAERSQIIRGDWETIFKDKALYFEAVSDYRQSIAYDEKEEHGLRVSYLRRAFSTINTIIDRDDRALTFQEKINATLKQAERDNDLIYLMPVVPNPPILKPARMVTACIPAELGSSPNEENSGVTLFRDLLPVSIMENAQAFSRRQSQYIDQHVTEPLKTLTRLLRESLPMTKAIDDLKPVPIEEFNDCEKSVQGLSRNSDQVEAIIQEIKIKLEENFHSGESQLSKSDFQEKVRKLKLYLGQGRAIDKETTESFSVIDKYLLTKPIKLPSSNDPLVRDAAATIKRRYEVINEIRSTSESHPFLPLIISAYKQEGTTNFENAFQEHLKFCDDALRTVQIEKQNNKKLISMLKVKQEDAEDARLDPVHLYIQDFNYSMRLYEDVKENLKGGVNFYQDLMRSANAILNEIREKSFTGPEA
;
A
#
# COMPACT_ATOMS: atom_id res chain seq x y z
N MET A 1 32.76 -23.97 -43.32
CA MET A 1 32.40 -23.85 -41.89
C MET A 1 31.03 -24.46 -41.68
N ALA A 2 30.80 -25.17 -40.57
CA ALA A 2 29.44 -25.58 -40.19
C ALA A 2 28.65 -24.35 -39.75
N SER A 3 27.36 -24.36 -40.05
CA SER A 3 26.46 -23.34 -39.51
C SER A 3 26.57 -23.35 -37.99
N VAL A 4 26.69 -22.16 -37.40
CA VAL A 4 26.61 -21.95 -35.95
C VAL A 4 25.18 -22.31 -35.55
N LEU A 5 25.02 -23.20 -34.56
CA LEU A 5 23.70 -23.46 -33.98
C LEU A 5 23.30 -22.23 -33.15
N CYS A 6 22.09 -21.74 -33.40
CA CYS A 6 21.53 -20.58 -32.72
C CYS A 6 20.39 -21.03 -31.82
N VAL A 7 20.30 -20.45 -30.63
CA VAL A 7 19.21 -20.73 -29.70
C VAL A 7 18.06 -19.78 -30.03
N PRO A 8 16.84 -20.29 -30.26
CA PRO A 8 15.69 -19.44 -30.52
C PRO A 8 15.32 -18.63 -29.26
N LEU A 9 14.73 -17.45 -29.49
CA LEU A 9 14.18 -16.62 -28.42
C LEU A 9 12.89 -17.24 -27.90
N LYS A 10 12.72 -17.28 -26.57
CA LYS A 10 11.43 -17.55 -25.93
C LYS A 10 10.48 -16.40 -26.18
N LYS A 11 9.19 -16.72 -26.22
CA LYS A 11 8.13 -15.72 -26.36
C LYS A 11 7.42 -15.52 -25.03
N THR A 12 6.97 -14.31 -24.78
CA THR A 12 6.14 -13.99 -23.61
C THR A 12 4.78 -13.50 -24.06
N LEU A 13 3.77 -13.71 -23.23
CA LEU A 13 2.48 -13.04 -23.40
C LEU A 13 2.61 -11.57 -22.98
N HIS A 14 1.73 -10.71 -23.52
CA HIS A 14 1.65 -9.31 -23.14
C HIS A 14 1.23 -9.17 -21.67
N LEU A 15 1.94 -8.34 -20.92
CA LEU A 15 1.68 -8.08 -19.50
C LEU A 15 1.94 -6.61 -19.19
N ASP A 16 0.90 -5.88 -18.80
CA ASP A 16 1.04 -4.53 -18.26
C ASP A 16 1.62 -4.58 -16.85
N LEU A 17 2.96 -4.62 -16.79
CA LEU A 17 3.71 -4.76 -15.55
C LEU A 17 3.50 -3.53 -14.63
N GLY A 18 3.46 -2.32 -15.20
CA GLY A 18 3.21 -1.09 -14.45
C GLY A 18 1.85 -1.10 -13.76
N LYS A 19 0.79 -1.59 -14.40
CA LYS A 19 -0.51 -1.72 -13.73
C LYS A 19 -0.45 -2.64 -12.50
N HIS A 20 0.13 -3.84 -12.65
CA HIS A 20 0.22 -4.81 -11.54
C HIS A 20 1.09 -4.27 -10.40
N LEU A 21 2.20 -3.60 -10.72
CA LEU A 21 3.05 -2.95 -9.71
C LEU A 21 2.32 -1.80 -9.01
N GLY A 22 1.53 -1.02 -9.76
CA GLY A 22 0.69 0.03 -9.20
C GLY A 22 -0.32 -0.50 -8.19
N GLU A 23 -1.02 -1.59 -8.54
CA GLU A 23 -1.95 -2.28 -7.65
C GLU A 23 -1.24 -2.79 -6.38
N LEU A 24 -0.02 -3.34 -6.52
CA LEU A 24 0.78 -3.77 -5.36
C LEU A 24 1.22 -2.61 -4.48
N ILE A 25 1.59 -1.46 -5.06
CA ILE A 25 1.91 -0.24 -4.31
C ILE A 25 0.70 0.20 -3.50
N ASP A 26 -0.47 0.30 -4.15
CA ASP A 26 -1.70 0.78 -3.52
C ASP A 26 -2.20 -0.17 -2.41
N GLN A 27 -2.00 -1.48 -2.57
CA GLN A 27 -2.44 -2.48 -1.58
C GLN A 27 -1.44 -2.72 -0.45
N GLY A 28 -0.13 -2.64 -0.73
CA GLY A 28 0.92 -3.17 0.15
C GLY A 28 1.85 -2.14 0.77
N PHE A 29 1.99 -0.95 0.18
CA PHE A 29 3.11 -0.04 0.51
C PHE A 29 2.72 1.22 1.30
N TYR A 30 1.45 1.38 1.67
CA TYR A 30 0.91 2.62 2.27
C TYR A 30 1.25 3.89 1.47
N GLN A 31 1.51 3.73 0.18
CA GLN A 31 1.89 4.77 -0.76
C GLN A 31 0.97 4.67 -1.97
N SER A 32 0.77 5.78 -2.69
CA SER A 32 -0.10 5.79 -3.87
C SER A 32 0.70 5.58 -5.14
N SER A 33 0.20 4.69 -6.02
CA SER A 33 0.77 4.40 -7.34
C SER A 33 0.91 5.65 -8.21
N SER A 34 0.05 6.65 -8.04
CA SER A 34 0.13 7.96 -8.69
C SER A 34 1.44 8.71 -8.44
N SER A 35 2.11 8.47 -7.32
CA SER A 35 3.41 9.10 -7.03
C SER A 35 4.55 8.53 -7.86
N PHE A 36 4.34 7.36 -8.49
CA PHE A 36 5.33 6.62 -9.27
C PHE A 36 4.90 6.42 -10.72
N GLU A 37 3.96 7.23 -11.22
CA GLU A 37 3.35 7.05 -12.56
C GLU A 37 4.40 7.02 -13.68
N GLN A 38 5.45 7.84 -13.57
CA GLN A 38 6.53 7.88 -14.56
C GLN A 38 7.35 6.58 -14.55
N ASP A 39 7.69 6.07 -13.37
CA ASP A 39 8.43 4.82 -13.21
C ASP A 39 7.61 3.61 -13.71
N LEU A 40 6.31 3.60 -13.40
CA LEU A 40 5.35 2.57 -13.86
C LEU A 40 5.24 2.57 -15.39
N LYS A 41 5.18 3.75 -16.03
CA LYS A 41 5.18 3.86 -17.51
C LYS A 41 6.49 3.36 -18.11
N THR A 42 7.63 3.73 -17.53
CA THR A 42 8.94 3.31 -18.04
C THR A 42 9.12 1.80 -17.96
N ILE A 43 8.75 1.16 -16.84
CA ILE A 43 8.88 -0.31 -16.73
C ILE A 43 7.91 -1.04 -17.66
N THR A 44 6.69 -0.54 -17.87
CA THR A 44 5.75 -1.10 -18.87
C THR A 44 6.34 -1.02 -20.27
N GLN A 45 6.88 0.14 -20.69
CA GLN A 45 7.50 0.31 -22.01
C GLN A 45 8.71 -0.61 -22.21
N LEU A 46 9.57 -0.74 -21.18
CA LEU A 46 10.71 -1.64 -21.23
C LEU A 46 10.25 -3.10 -21.36
N ARG A 47 9.17 -3.48 -20.68
CA ARG A 47 8.62 -4.83 -20.75
C ARG A 47 7.98 -5.11 -22.12
N GLU A 48 7.23 -4.17 -22.67
CA GLU A 48 6.64 -4.28 -24.00
C GLU A 48 7.71 -4.43 -25.09
N ALA A 49 8.83 -3.71 -24.96
CA ALA A 49 9.94 -3.78 -25.90
C ALA A 49 10.60 -5.18 -25.99
N ILE A 50 10.49 -6.01 -24.95
CA ILE A 50 11.06 -7.36 -24.92
C ILE A 50 10.08 -8.46 -25.34
N GLU A 51 8.81 -8.13 -25.65
CA GLU A 51 7.82 -9.13 -26.08
C GLU A 51 8.16 -9.71 -27.45
N THR A 52 8.59 -8.83 -28.37
CA THR A 52 9.04 -9.18 -29.72
C THR A 52 10.34 -8.45 -30.05
N PRO A 53 11.47 -8.88 -29.44
CA PRO A 53 12.74 -8.21 -29.66
C PRO A 53 13.25 -8.49 -31.08
N GLU A 54 13.65 -7.43 -31.78
CA GLU A 54 14.34 -7.55 -33.08
C GLU A 54 15.72 -8.17 -32.88
N VAL A 55 16.15 -9.05 -33.79
CA VAL A 55 17.50 -9.62 -33.79
C VAL A 55 18.50 -8.54 -34.22
N SER A 56 18.94 -7.72 -33.27
CA SER A 56 19.88 -6.62 -33.47
C SER A 56 20.55 -6.23 -32.16
N GLU A 57 21.65 -5.47 -32.24
CA GLU A 57 22.30 -4.90 -31.05
C GLU A 57 21.36 -3.97 -30.26
N LYS A 58 20.39 -3.33 -30.94
CA LYS A 58 19.36 -2.53 -30.27
C LYS A 58 18.41 -3.41 -29.45
N GLY A 59 17.97 -4.54 -30.01
CA GLY A 59 17.14 -5.51 -29.30
C GLY A 59 17.85 -6.11 -28.09
N LEU A 60 19.15 -6.42 -28.23
CA LEU A 60 20.00 -6.85 -27.11
C LEU A 60 20.06 -5.80 -25.99
N ASN A 61 20.30 -4.53 -26.35
CA ASN A 61 20.35 -3.45 -25.37
C ASN A 61 19.00 -3.25 -24.66
N GLY A 62 17.88 -3.40 -25.37
CA GLY A 62 16.54 -3.35 -24.75
C GLY A 62 16.34 -4.46 -23.71
N LEU A 63 16.74 -5.69 -24.02
CA LEU A 63 16.70 -6.81 -23.07
C LEU A 63 17.59 -6.56 -21.83
N ILE A 64 18.81 -6.05 -22.03
CA ILE A 64 19.74 -5.72 -20.94
C ILE A 64 19.18 -4.58 -20.07
N GLN A 65 18.63 -3.53 -20.67
CA GLN A 65 18.02 -2.42 -19.93
C GLN A 65 16.85 -2.89 -19.08
N TYR A 66 15.96 -3.71 -19.65
CA TYR A 66 14.85 -4.29 -18.89
C TYR A 66 15.36 -5.19 -17.75
N TYR A 67 16.30 -6.10 -18.01
CA TYR A 67 16.90 -6.95 -16.97
C TYR A 67 17.48 -6.13 -15.82
N THR A 68 18.25 -5.10 -16.14
CA THR A 68 18.93 -4.25 -15.14
C THR A 68 17.94 -3.54 -14.22
N GLN A 69 16.86 -2.98 -14.78
CA GLN A 69 15.80 -2.35 -14.00
C GLN A 69 14.98 -3.39 -13.22
N PHE A 70 14.73 -4.56 -13.81
CA PHE A 70 13.96 -5.63 -13.20
C PHE A 70 14.66 -6.22 -11.96
N VAL A 71 15.99 -6.42 -11.99
CA VAL A 71 16.74 -6.92 -10.83
C VAL A 71 16.66 -5.95 -9.64
N GLN A 72 16.72 -4.64 -9.90
CA GLN A 72 16.55 -3.61 -8.85
C GLN A 72 15.13 -3.62 -8.30
N LEU A 73 14.14 -3.78 -9.18
CA LEU A 73 12.73 -3.85 -8.82
C LEU A 73 12.39 -5.09 -7.99
N LYS A 74 12.90 -6.27 -8.37
CA LYS A 74 12.67 -7.54 -7.69
C LYS A 74 13.00 -7.48 -6.20
N ASN A 75 14.00 -6.68 -5.81
CA ASN A 75 14.41 -6.50 -4.41
C ASN A 75 13.49 -5.56 -3.61
N LYS A 76 12.66 -4.75 -4.27
CA LYS A 76 11.76 -3.77 -3.62
C LYS A 76 10.34 -4.31 -3.39
N PHE A 77 9.91 -5.28 -4.18
CA PHE A 77 8.56 -5.83 -4.15
C PHE A 77 8.50 -7.19 -3.45
N PRO A 78 7.35 -7.55 -2.82
CA PRO A 78 7.14 -8.89 -2.30
C PRO A 78 7.29 -9.94 -3.40
N VAL A 79 7.86 -11.09 -3.07
CA VAL A 79 8.01 -12.21 -4.00
C VAL A 79 6.64 -12.79 -4.39
N ASP A 80 6.59 -13.38 -5.59
CA ASP A 80 5.53 -14.27 -6.06
C ASP A 80 4.10 -13.68 -6.18
N GLN A 81 3.98 -12.37 -6.44
CA GLN A 81 2.67 -11.70 -6.58
C GLN A 81 2.19 -11.50 -8.03
N ILE A 82 3.09 -11.56 -9.01
CA ILE A 82 2.78 -11.29 -10.42
C ILE A 82 2.98 -12.57 -11.23
N GLU A 83 1.93 -12.99 -11.97
CA GLU A 83 1.99 -14.14 -12.88
C GLU A 83 2.64 -13.75 -14.21
N PHE A 84 3.72 -14.43 -14.57
CA PHE A 84 4.39 -14.29 -15.86
C PHE A 84 4.12 -15.52 -16.73
N THR A 85 3.94 -15.31 -18.04
CA THR A 85 3.69 -16.39 -19.01
C THR A 85 4.74 -16.39 -20.11
N TRP A 86 5.52 -17.47 -20.20
CA TRP A 86 6.56 -17.67 -21.21
C TRP A 86 6.34 -18.95 -22.00
N PHE A 87 6.78 -18.95 -23.26
CA PHE A 87 6.68 -20.08 -24.18
C PHE A 87 8.08 -20.55 -24.57
N GLU A 88 8.33 -21.84 -24.37
CA GLU A 88 9.54 -22.51 -24.84
C GLU A 88 9.50 -22.65 -26.37
N THR A 89 10.63 -22.38 -27.04
CA THR A 89 10.75 -22.37 -28.51
C THR A 89 11.85 -23.27 -29.02
N LEU A 90 12.68 -23.86 -28.15
CA LEU A 90 13.76 -24.77 -28.52
C LEU A 90 13.24 -26.15 -28.96
N GLY A 91 12.15 -26.63 -28.35
CA GLY A 91 11.56 -27.95 -28.62
C GLY A 91 10.75 -28.03 -29.92
N LEU A 92 10.29 -29.23 -30.28
CA LEU A 92 9.45 -29.48 -31.46
C LEU A 92 8.05 -28.85 -31.37
N LYS A 93 7.54 -28.68 -30.14
CA LYS A 93 6.26 -28.04 -29.85
C LYS A 93 6.51 -26.91 -28.87
N SER A 94 6.01 -25.72 -29.18
CA SER A 94 5.97 -24.65 -28.19
C SER A 94 4.96 -24.99 -27.11
N TYR A 95 5.41 -24.97 -25.86
CA TYR A 95 4.54 -25.10 -24.69
C TYR A 95 4.66 -23.84 -23.84
N GLY A 96 3.50 -23.34 -23.40
CA GLY A 96 3.40 -22.18 -22.54
C GLY A 96 3.48 -22.61 -21.07
N LYS A 97 4.17 -21.81 -20.28
CA LYS A 97 4.32 -22.02 -18.85
C LYS A 97 4.08 -20.71 -18.10
N LYS A 98 3.40 -20.83 -16.98
CA LYS A 98 2.97 -19.74 -16.12
C LYS A 98 3.56 -19.92 -14.74
N ALA A 99 4.09 -18.85 -14.15
CA ALA A 99 4.51 -18.88 -12.75
C ALA A 99 4.38 -17.49 -12.13
N CYS A 100 3.90 -17.46 -10.89
CA CYS A 100 3.92 -16.26 -10.06
C CYS A 100 5.29 -16.16 -9.39
N SER A 101 6.34 -15.77 -10.14
CA SER A 101 7.67 -15.61 -9.55
C SER A 101 8.55 -14.65 -10.33
N PHE A 102 9.17 -13.70 -9.64
CA PHE A 102 10.16 -12.81 -10.24
C PHE A 102 11.41 -13.56 -10.69
N GLY A 103 11.75 -14.65 -10.02
CA GLY A 103 12.85 -15.52 -10.44
C GLY A 103 12.59 -16.20 -11.79
N PHE A 104 11.34 -16.60 -12.04
CA PHE A 104 10.93 -17.15 -13.32
C PHE A 104 11.03 -16.11 -14.45
N GLU A 105 10.58 -14.88 -14.22
CA GLU A 105 10.74 -13.78 -15.18
C GLU A 105 12.22 -13.50 -15.45
N GLU A 106 13.04 -13.36 -14.40
CA GLU A 106 14.48 -13.10 -14.49
C GLU A 106 15.21 -14.15 -15.34
N ALA A 107 14.96 -15.43 -15.08
CA ALA A 107 15.57 -16.54 -15.80
C ALA A 107 15.22 -16.54 -17.30
N ASN A 108 13.96 -16.21 -17.66
CA ASN A 108 13.56 -16.16 -19.06
C ASN A 108 14.13 -14.93 -19.80
N ILE A 109 14.27 -13.77 -19.13
CA ILE A 109 14.94 -12.60 -19.71
C ILE A 109 16.40 -12.93 -20.00
N LEU A 110 17.14 -13.49 -19.02
CA LEU A 110 18.53 -13.88 -19.20
C LEU A 110 18.70 -14.94 -20.29
N PHE A 111 17.80 -15.92 -20.36
CA PHE A 111 17.77 -16.89 -21.44
C PHE A 111 17.67 -16.19 -22.81
N ASN A 112 16.75 -15.22 -22.95
CA ASN A 112 16.59 -14.48 -24.19
C ASN A 112 17.79 -13.58 -24.53
N ILE A 113 18.48 -13.01 -23.53
CA ILE A 113 19.75 -12.32 -23.76
C ILE A 113 20.80 -13.30 -24.32
N GLY A 114 20.93 -14.48 -23.71
CA GLY A 114 21.81 -15.54 -24.20
C GLY A 114 21.47 -15.99 -25.63
N SER A 115 20.19 -16.20 -25.92
CA SER A 115 19.70 -16.53 -27.26
C SER A 115 19.99 -15.43 -28.28
N MET A 116 19.74 -14.16 -27.93
CA MET A 116 20.03 -13.00 -28.79
C MET A 116 21.51 -12.95 -29.17
N LEU A 117 22.40 -13.14 -28.20
CA LEU A 117 23.85 -13.20 -28.43
C LEU A 117 24.24 -14.36 -29.37
N SER A 118 23.60 -15.53 -29.24
CA SER A 118 23.83 -16.65 -30.15
C SER A 118 23.42 -16.34 -31.60
N LEU A 119 22.32 -15.61 -31.78
CA LEU A 119 21.83 -15.18 -33.10
C LEU A 119 22.75 -14.11 -33.71
N LEU A 120 23.14 -13.11 -32.93
CA LEU A 120 24.10 -12.07 -33.35
C LEU A 120 25.47 -12.66 -33.70
N ALA A 121 25.89 -13.74 -33.01
CA ALA A 121 27.10 -14.46 -33.37
C ALA A 121 26.99 -15.12 -34.76
N ALA A 122 25.84 -15.64 -35.14
CA ALA A 122 25.65 -16.17 -36.49
C ALA A 122 25.64 -15.08 -37.56
N GLU A 123 25.05 -13.91 -37.28
CA GLU A 123 25.05 -12.76 -38.19
C GLU A 123 26.44 -12.13 -38.36
N ALA A 124 27.28 -12.16 -37.32
CA ALA A 124 28.64 -11.64 -37.36
C ALA A 124 29.63 -12.49 -38.17
N ASN A 125 29.19 -13.61 -38.77
CA ASN A 125 30.04 -14.53 -39.53
C ASN A 125 30.33 -14.02 -40.96
N ASP A 126 31.25 -13.07 -41.07
CA ASP A 126 31.72 -12.49 -42.35
C ASP A 126 32.98 -13.18 -42.90
N THR A 127 33.42 -14.28 -42.29
CA THR A 127 34.70 -15.00 -42.54
C THR A 127 35.98 -14.20 -42.27
N SER A 128 35.88 -12.98 -41.77
CA SER A 128 37.02 -12.12 -41.42
C SER A 128 37.54 -12.42 -40.02
N LEU A 129 38.81 -12.08 -39.76
CA LEU A 129 39.38 -12.19 -38.41
C LEU A 129 38.64 -11.31 -37.38
N ALA A 130 38.06 -10.18 -37.82
CA ALA A 130 37.29 -9.29 -36.97
C ALA A 130 35.93 -9.92 -36.62
N GLY A 131 35.22 -10.47 -37.61
CA GLY A 131 33.98 -11.22 -37.40
C GLY A 131 34.17 -12.37 -36.42
N TYR A 132 35.18 -13.22 -36.63
CA TYR A 132 35.47 -14.32 -35.70
C TYR A 132 35.74 -13.88 -34.26
N LYS A 133 36.39 -12.72 -34.05
CA LYS A 133 36.58 -12.18 -32.69
C LYS A 133 35.24 -11.80 -32.07
N LYS A 134 34.37 -11.13 -32.84
CA LYS A 134 33.04 -10.71 -32.41
C LYS A 134 32.15 -11.93 -32.11
N MET A 135 32.16 -12.94 -32.98
CA MET A 135 31.43 -14.20 -32.75
C MET A 135 31.90 -14.91 -31.47
N CYS A 136 33.21 -15.01 -31.26
CA CYS A 136 33.79 -15.64 -30.08
C CYS A 136 33.39 -14.89 -28.79
N LEU A 137 33.34 -13.56 -28.84
CA LEU A 137 32.85 -12.75 -27.72
C LEU A 137 31.37 -13.02 -27.44
N TYR A 138 30.51 -12.95 -28.45
CA TYR A 138 29.07 -13.18 -28.29
C TYR A 138 28.72 -14.58 -27.80
N LEU A 139 29.44 -15.61 -28.26
CA LEU A 139 29.21 -16.98 -27.78
C LEU A 139 29.69 -17.19 -26.34
N GLN A 140 30.82 -16.58 -25.94
CA GLN A 140 31.24 -16.60 -24.53
C GLN A 140 30.26 -15.85 -23.62
N GLN A 141 29.74 -14.72 -24.10
CA GLN A 141 28.69 -13.95 -23.43
C GLN A 141 27.39 -14.73 -23.30
N SER A 142 26.98 -15.43 -24.36
CA SER A 142 25.81 -16.31 -24.37
C SER A 142 25.95 -17.45 -23.36
N ALA A 143 27.13 -18.08 -23.29
CA ALA A 143 27.43 -19.10 -22.29
C ALA A 143 27.30 -18.56 -20.86
N GLY A 144 27.84 -17.37 -20.55
CA GLY A 144 27.71 -16.79 -19.22
C GLY A 144 26.28 -16.37 -18.86
N CYS A 145 25.47 -15.97 -19.84
CA CYS A 145 24.03 -15.76 -19.60
C CYS A 145 23.34 -17.07 -19.20
N PHE A 146 23.63 -18.19 -19.87
CA PHE A 146 23.06 -19.50 -19.50
C PHE A 146 23.56 -20.00 -18.15
N GLU A 147 24.83 -19.76 -17.80
CA GLU A 147 25.37 -20.05 -16.46
C GLU A 147 24.62 -19.26 -15.38
N ARG A 148 24.34 -17.96 -15.61
CA ARG A 148 23.58 -17.11 -14.68
C ARG A 148 22.11 -17.55 -14.54
N VAL A 149 21.53 -18.12 -15.60
CA VAL A 149 20.23 -18.80 -15.59
C VAL A 149 20.25 -20.08 -14.74
N LEU A 150 21.37 -20.49 -14.12
CA LEU A 150 21.37 -21.55 -13.11
C LEU A 150 21.43 -21.00 -11.67
N GLU A 151 21.61 -19.69 -11.52
CA GLU A 151 21.79 -19.04 -10.21
C GLU A 151 20.55 -18.29 -9.69
N CYS A 152 19.63 -17.84 -10.57
CA CYS A 152 18.36 -17.23 -10.15
C CYS A 152 17.48 -18.12 -9.24
N ASP A 153 16.89 -17.54 -8.19
CA ASP A 153 15.91 -18.26 -7.36
C ASP A 153 14.67 -18.67 -8.19
N GLY A 154 14.08 -19.85 -7.96
CA GLY A 154 12.90 -20.32 -8.69
C GLY A 154 13.18 -21.27 -9.87
N HIS A 155 14.44 -21.70 -10.07
CA HIS A 155 14.89 -22.64 -11.11
C HIS A 155 14.29 -24.03 -11.12
N VAL A 156 13.46 -24.37 -10.14
CA VAL A 156 13.03 -25.75 -9.88
C VAL A 156 12.19 -26.34 -11.02
N GLU A 157 11.85 -25.56 -12.04
CA GLU A 157 11.00 -26.01 -13.13
C GLU A 157 11.47 -25.63 -14.55
N GLN A 158 12.70 -25.13 -14.74
CA GLN A 158 13.38 -25.20 -16.05
C GLN A 158 14.31 -26.41 -16.03
N ASP A 159 14.38 -27.13 -17.14
CA ASP A 159 15.23 -28.32 -17.24
C ASP A 159 16.71 -27.92 -17.19
N THR A 160 17.33 -28.03 -16.02
CA THR A 160 18.75 -27.73 -15.76
C THR A 160 19.67 -28.39 -16.78
N ALA A 161 19.31 -29.59 -17.27
CA ALA A 161 20.08 -30.29 -18.29
C ALA A 161 20.06 -29.55 -19.64
N THR A 162 18.93 -28.92 -20.00
CA THR A 162 18.84 -28.07 -21.18
C THR A 162 19.81 -26.89 -21.09
N ILE A 163 19.80 -26.16 -19.98
CA ILE A 163 20.64 -24.96 -19.80
C ILE A 163 22.13 -25.33 -19.84
N LEU A 164 22.55 -26.39 -19.13
CA LEU A 164 23.93 -26.89 -19.17
C LEU A 164 24.36 -27.36 -20.56
N ALA A 165 23.44 -27.96 -21.33
CA ALA A 165 23.73 -28.36 -22.70
C ALA A 165 23.93 -27.14 -23.61
N LEU A 166 23.11 -26.09 -23.46
CA LEU A 166 23.24 -24.84 -24.22
C LEU A 166 24.51 -24.07 -23.85
N GLU A 167 24.86 -24.00 -22.57
CA GLU A 167 26.12 -23.39 -22.10
C GLU A 167 27.33 -24.08 -22.76
N ASN A 168 27.40 -25.42 -22.67
CA ASN A 168 28.48 -26.19 -23.28
C ASN A 168 28.48 -26.08 -24.81
N LEU A 169 27.31 -25.98 -25.44
CA LEU A 169 27.19 -25.75 -26.88
C LEU A 169 27.82 -24.40 -27.28
N MET A 170 27.48 -23.32 -26.57
CA MET A 170 28.04 -22.00 -26.84
C MET A 170 29.55 -21.97 -26.64
N LEU A 171 30.08 -22.60 -25.59
CA LEU A 171 31.52 -22.75 -25.36
C LEU A 171 32.18 -23.61 -26.45
N ALA A 172 31.54 -24.68 -26.91
CA ALA A 172 32.05 -25.50 -28.01
C ALA A 172 32.20 -24.68 -29.30
N GLN A 173 31.17 -23.90 -29.64
CA GLN A 173 31.16 -23.04 -30.82
C GLN A 173 32.18 -21.89 -30.70
N ALA A 174 32.35 -21.31 -29.51
CA ALA A 174 33.37 -20.27 -29.27
C ALA A 174 34.79 -20.83 -29.43
N GLN A 175 35.05 -22.01 -28.87
CA GLN A 175 36.32 -22.71 -29.00
C GLN A 175 36.57 -23.17 -30.44
N GLU A 176 35.54 -23.58 -31.18
CA GLU A 176 35.60 -23.93 -32.61
C GLU A 176 36.08 -22.73 -33.43
N ILE A 177 35.53 -21.54 -33.17
CA ILE A 177 35.95 -20.30 -33.85
C ILE A 177 37.39 -19.92 -33.48
N TYR A 178 37.76 -20.06 -32.20
CA TYR A 178 39.14 -19.83 -31.78
C TYR A 178 40.11 -20.79 -32.48
N TRP A 179 39.73 -22.05 -32.65
CA TRP A 179 40.49 -23.04 -33.42
C TRP A 179 40.63 -22.63 -34.89
N ILE A 180 39.56 -22.15 -35.53
CA ILE A 180 39.61 -21.64 -36.92
C ILE A 180 40.59 -20.46 -37.02
N GLN A 181 40.52 -19.50 -36.10
CA GLN A 181 41.46 -18.39 -36.05
C GLN A 181 42.90 -18.85 -35.88
N ALA A 182 43.13 -19.83 -34.99
CA ALA A 182 44.46 -20.37 -34.73
C ALA A 182 45.03 -21.10 -35.97
N ALA A 183 44.18 -21.84 -36.68
CA ALA A 183 44.54 -22.50 -37.93
C ALA A 183 44.84 -21.48 -39.05
N ALA A 184 44.05 -20.40 -39.17
CA ALA A 184 44.26 -19.35 -40.17
C ALA A 184 45.55 -18.55 -39.92
N LYS A 185 45.97 -18.40 -38.66
CA LYS A 185 47.21 -17.72 -38.26
C LYS A 185 48.46 -18.61 -38.31
N ASN A 186 48.34 -19.85 -38.80
CA ASN A 186 49.44 -20.83 -38.87
C ASN A 186 50.18 -21.04 -37.53
N HIS A 187 49.43 -21.14 -36.42
CA HIS A 187 50.02 -21.57 -35.15
C HIS A 187 50.58 -23.00 -35.23
N LYS A 188 51.43 -23.39 -34.26
CA LYS A 188 52.01 -24.75 -34.19
C LYS A 188 50.92 -25.83 -34.23
N GLN A 189 51.12 -26.88 -35.03
CA GLN A 189 50.13 -27.97 -35.20
C GLN A 189 49.77 -28.64 -33.88
N SER A 190 50.72 -28.74 -32.94
CA SER A 190 50.47 -29.28 -31.59
C SER A 190 49.50 -28.43 -30.76
N LEU A 191 49.48 -27.10 -30.96
CA LEU A 191 48.49 -26.23 -30.31
C LEU A 191 47.14 -26.39 -31.00
N ILE A 192 47.10 -26.33 -32.33
CA ILE A 192 45.87 -26.50 -33.12
C ILE A 192 45.18 -27.84 -32.81
N SER A 193 45.95 -28.92 -32.63
CA SER A 193 45.45 -30.22 -32.20
C SER A 193 44.78 -30.17 -30.83
N ARG A 194 45.45 -29.58 -29.82
CA ARG A 194 44.90 -29.46 -28.46
C ARG A 194 43.67 -28.55 -28.37
N LEU A 195 43.61 -27.53 -29.23
CA LEU A 195 42.44 -26.66 -29.37
C LEU A 195 41.26 -27.44 -29.95
N ALA A 196 41.45 -28.24 -31.01
CA ALA A 196 40.41 -29.10 -31.58
C ALA A 196 39.90 -30.14 -30.57
N LEU A 197 40.81 -30.72 -29.77
CA LEU A 197 40.42 -31.66 -28.72
C LEU A 197 39.46 -31.04 -27.71
N GLN A 198 39.72 -29.79 -27.30
CA GLN A 198 38.83 -29.07 -26.38
C GLN A 198 37.46 -28.81 -27.00
N VAL A 199 37.38 -28.52 -28.30
CA VAL A 199 36.09 -28.39 -29.02
C VAL A 199 35.29 -29.69 -28.90
N GLY A 200 35.94 -30.83 -29.17
CA GLY A 200 35.32 -32.15 -29.05
C GLY A 200 34.83 -32.46 -27.62
N PHE A 201 35.59 -32.06 -26.59
CA PHE A 201 35.15 -32.21 -25.20
C PHE A 201 33.91 -31.39 -24.87
N TYR A 202 33.83 -30.13 -25.30
CA TYR A 202 32.64 -29.31 -25.05
C TYR A 202 31.41 -29.85 -25.77
N TYR A 203 31.52 -30.26 -27.04
CA TYR A 203 30.38 -30.88 -27.74
C TYR A 203 29.96 -32.21 -27.10
N ARG A 204 30.91 -33.01 -26.60
CA ARG A 204 30.60 -34.24 -25.86
C ARG A 204 29.87 -33.95 -24.55
N ALA A 205 30.27 -32.91 -23.82
CA ALA A 205 29.56 -32.47 -22.61
C ALA A 205 28.15 -31.96 -22.94
N ALA A 206 28.00 -31.12 -23.98
CA ALA A 206 26.71 -30.65 -24.46
C ALA A 206 25.76 -31.82 -24.81
N LYS A 207 26.29 -32.86 -25.47
CA LYS A 207 25.56 -34.10 -25.79
C LYS A 207 25.11 -34.88 -24.56
N GLN A 208 25.97 -35.04 -23.55
CA GLN A 208 25.62 -35.74 -22.30
C GLN A 208 24.50 -35.04 -21.53
N HIS A 209 24.49 -33.70 -21.52
CA HIS A 209 23.42 -32.92 -20.92
C HIS A 209 22.15 -32.95 -21.78
N ALA A 210 22.28 -32.89 -23.11
CA ALA A 210 21.15 -33.00 -24.02
C ALA A 210 20.42 -34.34 -23.92
N GLU A 211 21.11 -35.47 -23.72
CA GLU A 211 20.47 -36.78 -23.50
C GLU A 211 19.56 -36.83 -22.26
N ARG A 212 19.81 -35.96 -21.28
CA ARG A 212 18.99 -35.83 -20.07
C ARG A 212 17.92 -34.75 -20.20
N SER A 213 17.97 -33.97 -21.28
CA SER A 213 17.05 -32.88 -21.52
C SER A 213 15.73 -33.38 -22.07
N GLN A 214 14.64 -32.73 -21.68
CA GLN A 214 13.30 -32.99 -22.23
C GLN A 214 12.94 -32.06 -23.39
N ILE A 215 13.75 -31.03 -23.62
CA ILE A 215 13.47 -29.91 -24.53
C ILE A 215 14.34 -30.01 -25.79
N ILE A 216 15.61 -30.39 -25.63
CA ILE A 216 16.55 -30.48 -26.76
C ILE A 216 16.10 -31.58 -27.71
N ARG A 217 16.13 -31.26 -29.00
CA ARG A 217 15.65 -32.13 -30.07
C ARG A 217 16.75 -33.16 -30.43
N GLY A 218 16.34 -34.37 -30.82
CA GLY A 218 17.28 -35.45 -31.16
C GLY A 218 18.18 -35.17 -32.39
N ASP A 219 17.79 -34.25 -33.27
CA ASP A 219 18.65 -33.76 -34.35
C ASP A 219 19.85 -32.95 -33.80
N TRP A 220 19.64 -32.14 -32.76
CA TRP A 220 20.71 -31.41 -32.08
C TRP A 220 21.67 -32.34 -31.35
N GLU A 221 21.16 -33.36 -30.65
CA GLU A 221 22.01 -34.39 -30.02
C GLU A 221 22.92 -35.09 -31.04
N THR A 222 22.37 -35.38 -32.22
CA THR A 222 23.12 -35.98 -33.32
C THR A 222 24.21 -35.03 -33.82
N ILE A 223 23.89 -33.74 -34.01
CA ILE A 223 24.87 -32.72 -34.40
C ILE A 223 25.98 -32.59 -33.34
N PHE A 224 25.66 -32.59 -32.04
CA PHE A 224 26.66 -32.52 -30.98
C PHE A 224 27.58 -33.72 -30.99
N LYS A 225 27.02 -34.93 -31.14
CA LYS A 225 27.79 -36.18 -31.24
C LYS A 225 28.72 -36.15 -32.46
N ASP A 226 28.18 -35.80 -33.62
CA ASP A 226 28.92 -35.84 -34.88
C ASP A 226 30.03 -34.78 -34.89
N LYS A 227 29.76 -33.57 -34.38
CA LYS A 227 30.80 -32.54 -34.18
C LYS A 227 31.85 -32.97 -33.17
N ALA A 228 31.48 -33.64 -32.08
CA ALA A 228 32.45 -34.13 -31.10
C ALA A 228 33.43 -35.13 -31.72
N LEU A 229 32.92 -36.10 -32.49
CA LEU A 229 33.71 -37.11 -33.18
C LEU A 229 34.56 -36.49 -34.31
N TYR A 230 33.99 -35.54 -35.04
CA TYR A 230 34.72 -34.80 -36.08
C TYR A 230 35.92 -34.07 -35.50
N PHE A 231 35.74 -33.29 -34.42
CA PHE A 231 36.85 -32.54 -33.82
C PHE A 231 37.88 -33.43 -33.09
N GLU A 232 37.47 -34.62 -32.63
CA GLU A 232 38.39 -35.65 -32.16
C GLU A 232 39.29 -36.16 -33.31
N ALA A 233 38.71 -36.50 -34.47
CA ALA A 233 39.48 -36.88 -35.66
C ALA A 233 40.39 -35.73 -36.17
N VAL A 234 39.91 -34.48 -36.13
CA VAL A 234 40.71 -33.29 -36.48
C VAL A 234 41.89 -33.12 -35.52
N SER A 235 41.69 -33.33 -34.22
CA SER A 235 42.76 -33.26 -33.22
C SER A 235 43.86 -34.27 -33.52
N ASP A 236 43.48 -35.52 -33.79
CA ASP A 236 44.41 -36.60 -34.10
C ASP A 236 45.16 -36.37 -35.40
N TYR A 237 44.45 -35.95 -36.45
CA TYR A 237 45.07 -35.61 -37.72
C TYR A 237 46.10 -34.48 -37.56
N ARG A 238 45.75 -33.41 -36.83
CA ARG A 238 46.69 -32.29 -36.57
C ARG A 238 47.88 -32.71 -35.72
N GLN A 239 47.66 -33.61 -34.76
CA GLN A 239 48.74 -34.15 -33.95
C GLN A 239 49.68 -35.02 -34.78
N SER A 240 49.16 -35.78 -35.75
CA SER A 240 49.99 -36.58 -36.65
C SER A 240 50.97 -35.72 -37.46
N ILE A 241 50.53 -34.54 -37.92
CA ILE A 241 51.39 -33.57 -38.61
C ILE A 241 52.45 -33.02 -37.64
N ALA A 242 52.08 -32.75 -36.38
CA ALA A 242 53.03 -32.27 -35.39
C ALA A 242 54.12 -33.31 -35.03
N TYR A 243 53.82 -34.61 -35.11
CA TYR A 243 54.82 -35.67 -34.93
C TYR A 243 55.62 -35.93 -36.20
N ASP A 244 55.06 -35.62 -37.38
CA ASP A 244 55.82 -35.62 -38.63
C ASP A 244 56.94 -34.58 -38.62
N GLU A 245 56.64 -33.37 -38.13
CA GLU A 245 57.63 -32.29 -37.92
C GLU A 245 58.73 -32.66 -36.91
N LYS A 246 58.51 -33.69 -36.08
CA LYS A 246 59.46 -34.19 -35.08
C LYS A 246 60.18 -35.46 -35.51
N GLU A 247 59.94 -35.94 -36.73
CA GLU A 247 60.49 -37.20 -37.25
C GLU A 247 60.05 -38.44 -36.43
N GLU A 248 58.91 -38.38 -35.73
CA GLU A 248 58.33 -39.50 -34.97
C GLU A 248 57.22 -40.21 -35.78
N HIS A 249 57.58 -40.78 -36.93
CA HIS A 249 56.65 -41.36 -37.90
C HIS A 249 55.84 -42.57 -37.38
N GLY A 250 56.35 -43.33 -36.40
CA GLY A 250 55.58 -44.41 -35.75
C GLY A 250 54.35 -43.89 -34.99
N LEU A 251 54.49 -42.75 -34.29
CA LEU A 251 53.37 -42.07 -33.63
C LEU A 251 52.45 -41.40 -34.66
N ARG A 252 53.00 -40.80 -35.72
CA ARG A 252 52.21 -40.23 -36.83
C ARG A 252 51.21 -41.24 -37.38
N VAL A 253 51.65 -42.46 -37.70
CA VAL A 253 50.77 -43.53 -38.20
C VAL A 253 49.71 -43.90 -37.16
N SER A 254 50.09 -44.02 -35.87
CA SER A 254 49.14 -44.34 -34.80
C SER A 254 48.00 -43.31 -34.68
N TYR A 255 48.32 -42.01 -34.69
CA TYR A 255 47.31 -40.95 -34.66
C TYR A 255 46.45 -40.92 -35.95
N LEU A 256 47.04 -41.16 -37.12
CA LEU A 256 46.27 -41.22 -38.38
C LEU A 256 45.30 -42.40 -38.42
N ARG A 257 45.69 -43.57 -37.90
CA ARG A 257 44.81 -44.75 -37.75
C ARG A 257 43.63 -44.43 -36.82
N ARG A 258 43.89 -43.78 -35.68
CA ARG A 258 42.83 -43.35 -34.76
C ARG A 258 41.88 -42.34 -35.41
N ALA A 259 42.43 -41.31 -36.07
CA ALA A 259 41.64 -40.32 -36.79
C ALA A 259 40.75 -40.96 -37.87
N PHE A 260 41.29 -41.90 -38.65
CA PHE A 260 40.57 -42.63 -39.68
C PHE A 260 39.43 -43.49 -39.11
N SER A 261 39.70 -44.22 -38.02
CA SER A 261 38.67 -45.00 -37.33
C SER A 261 37.53 -44.13 -36.81
N THR A 262 37.85 -42.98 -36.20
CA THR A 262 36.85 -42.07 -35.64
C THR A 262 36.00 -41.43 -36.73
N ILE A 263 36.61 -40.88 -37.80
CA ILE A 263 35.86 -40.19 -38.86
C ILE A 263 34.95 -41.14 -39.64
N ASN A 264 35.33 -42.40 -39.82
CA ASN A 264 34.51 -43.42 -40.49
C ASN A 264 33.17 -43.68 -39.79
N THR A 265 33.02 -43.32 -38.50
CA THR A 265 31.76 -43.50 -37.79
C THR A 265 30.67 -42.49 -38.18
N ILE A 266 31.03 -41.40 -38.87
CA ILE A 266 30.12 -40.28 -39.19
C ILE A 266 30.03 -39.95 -40.69
N ILE A 267 30.66 -40.73 -41.58
CA ILE A 267 30.74 -40.44 -43.03
C ILE A 267 29.39 -40.41 -43.73
N ASP A 268 28.43 -41.24 -43.32
CA ASP A 268 27.13 -41.37 -43.98
C ASP A 268 26.20 -40.17 -43.71
N ARG A 269 26.62 -39.24 -42.85
CA ARG A 269 25.77 -38.16 -42.31
C ARG A 269 26.26 -36.76 -42.68
N ASP A 270 27.53 -36.61 -43.08
CA ASP A 270 28.14 -35.31 -43.40
C ASP A 270 29.16 -35.43 -44.54
N ASP A 271 28.86 -34.81 -45.69
CA ASP A 271 29.75 -34.76 -46.87
C ASP A 271 31.15 -34.20 -46.56
N ARG A 272 31.26 -33.36 -45.53
CA ARG A 272 32.54 -32.79 -45.09
C ARG A 272 33.36 -33.80 -44.31
N ALA A 273 32.70 -34.67 -43.55
CA ALA A 273 33.36 -35.79 -42.90
C ALA A 273 33.90 -36.77 -43.95
N LEU A 274 33.14 -37.02 -45.02
CA LEU A 274 33.62 -37.81 -46.17
C LEU A 274 34.86 -37.19 -46.83
N THR A 275 34.79 -35.90 -47.19
CA THR A 275 35.95 -35.18 -47.78
C THR A 275 37.18 -35.22 -46.87
N PHE A 276 36.98 -35.07 -45.56
CA PHE A 276 38.07 -35.12 -44.59
C PHE A 276 38.62 -36.54 -44.41
N GLN A 277 37.76 -37.55 -44.46
CA GLN A 277 38.14 -38.96 -44.42
C GLN A 277 39.05 -39.32 -45.60
N GLU A 278 38.70 -38.89 -46.81
CA GLU A 278 39.49 -39.17 -48.02
C GLU A 278 40.90 -38.60 -47.87
N LYS A 279 41.00 -37.38 -47.32
CA LYS A 279 42.27 -36.72 -47.02
C LYS A 279 43.08 -37.47 -45.96
N ILE A 280 42.45 -37.91 -44.87
CA ILE A 280 43.11 -38.72 -43.82
C ILE A 280 43.60 -40.03 -44.42
N ASN A 281 42.79 -40.70 -45.23
CA ASN A 281 43.12 -41.98 -45.86
C ASN A 281 44.33 -41.88 -46.80
N ALA A 282 44.34 -40.85 -47.66
CA ALA A 282 45.49 -40.59 -48.54
C ALA A 282 46.78 -40.34 -47.72
N THR A 283 46.68 -39.52 -46.66
CA THR A 283 47.81 -39.22 -45.77
C THR A 283 48.28 -40.45 -45.00
N LEU A 284 47.34 -41.30 -44.54
CA LEU A 284 47.62 -42.53 -43.81
C LEU A 284 48.35 -43.54 -44.69
N LYS A 285 47.87 -43.80 -45.90
CA LYS A 285 48.51 -44.73 -46.85
C LYS A 285 49.95 -44.32 -47.18
N GLN A 286 50.19 -43.02 -47.33
CA GLN A 286 51.53 -42.49 -47.54
C GLN A 286 52.40 -42.69 -46.30
N ALA A 287 51.93 -42.27 -45.12
CA ALA A 287 52.70 -42.39 -43.88
C ALA A 287 53.02 -43.85 -43.50
N GLU A 288 52.08 -44.78 -43.74
CA GLU A 288 52.30 -46.22 -43.54
C GLU A 288 53.36 -46.75 -44.50
N ARG A 289 53.24 -46.44 -45.80
CA ARG A 289 54.24 -46.85 -46.80
C ARG A 289 55.64 -46.33 -46.47
N ASP A 290 55.76 -45.05 -46.10
CA ASP A 290 57.06 -44.45 -45.78
C ASP A 290 57.64 -45.06 -44.50
N ASN A 291 56.81 -45.31 -43.48
CA ASN A 291 57.27 -45.95 -42.25
C ASN A 291 57.65 -47.43 -42.46
N ASP A 292 56.93 -48.16 -43.30
CA ASP A 292 57.20 -49.59 -43.58
C ASP A 292 58.41 -49.81 -44.49
N LEU A 293 58.77 -48.83 -45.33
CA LEU A 293 59.86 -48.96 -46.31
C LEU A 293 61.12 -48.17 -45.95
N ILE A 294 61.01 -47.05 -45.22
CA ILE A 294 62.12 -46.11 -44.99
C ILE A 294 62.45 -46.02 -43.51
N TYR A 295 61.49 -45.65 -42.66
CA TYR A 295 61.78 -45.28 -41.28
C TYR A 295 61.81 -46.44 -40.29
N LEU A 296 60.99 -47.46 -40.51
CA LEU A 296 60.89 -48.69 -39.73
C LEU A 296 60.68 -48.47 -38.22
N MET A 297 59.99 -47.39 -37.84
CA MET A 297 59.71 -47.09 -36.44
C MET A 297 58.51 -47.90 -35.92
N PRO A 298 58.53 -48.32 -34.64
CA PRO A 298 57.44 -49.08 -34.05
C PRO A 298 56.16 -48.23 -33.97
N VAL A 299 55.06 -48.77 -34.50
CA VAL A 299 53.74 -48.14 -34.42
C VAL A 299 53.06 -48.60 -33.12
N VAL A 300 52.89 -47.67 -32.18
CA VAL A 300 52.14 -47.95 -30.94
C VAL A 300 50.64 -48.10 -31.26
N PRO A 301 49.94 -49.11 -30.71
CA PRO A 301 48.51 -49.28 -30.97
C PRO A 301 47.65 -48.15 -30.40
N ASN A 302 48.02 -47.63 -29.23
CA ASN A 302 47.32 -46.56 -28.54
C ASN A 302 48.28 -45.38 -28.33
N PRO A 303 48.06 -44.24 -29.00
CA PRO A 303 48.94 -43.10 -28.86
C PRO A 303 48.68 -42.34 -27.55
N PRO A 304 49.64 -41.54 -27.05
CA PRO A 304 49.52 -40.82 -25.79
C PRO A 304 48.26 -39.95 -25.67
N ILE A 305 47.72 -39.86 -24.46
CA ILE A 305 46.56 -39.01 -24.15
C ILE A 305 46.98 -37.54 -24.22
N LEU A 306 46.33 -36.78 -25.09
CA LEU A 306 46.58 -35.35 -25.27
C LEU A 306 45.85 -34.55 -24.18
N LYS A 307 46.51 -33.51 -23.65
CA LYS A 307 45.85 -32.53 -22.77
C LYS A 307 45.16 -31.47 -23.62
N PRO A 308 43.86 -31.20 -23.42
CA PRO A 308 43.17 -30.19 -24.21
C PRO A 308 43.61 -28.77 -23.83
N ALA A 309 43.45 -27.82 -24.76
CA ALA A 309 43.77 -26.41 -24.55
C ALA A 309 42.49 -25.57 -24.53
N ARG A 310 42.07 -25.13 -23.34
CA ARG A 310 40.92 -24.24 -23.14
C ARG A 310 41.32 -22.79 -23.35
N MET A 311 40.67 -22.12 -24.30
CA MET A 311 40.91 -20.69 -24.60
C MET A 311 39.66 -19.83 -24.41
N VAL A 312 38.53 -20.46 -24.08
CA VAL A 312 37.25 -19.78 -23.87
C VAL A 312 36.70 -20.06 -22.47
N THR A 313 36.01 -19.07 -21.93
CA THR A 313 35.32 -19.13 -20.65
C THR A 313 33.94 -18.50 -20.79
N ALA A 314 32.98 -18.96 -20.00
CA ALA A 314 31.73 -18.25 -19.84
C ALA A 314 32.04 -16.86 -19.28
N CYS A 315 31.49 -15.83 -19.88
CA CYS A 315 31.55 -14.47 -19.35
C CYS A 315 30.18 -13.84 -19.52
N ILE A 316 29.84 -12.87 -18.69
CA ILE A 316 28.61 -12.09 -18.88
C ILE A 316 28.96 -10.78 -19.60
N PRO A 317 28.04 -10.23 -20.42
CA PRO A 317 28.11 -8.84 -20.86
C PRO A 317 28.46 -7.91 -19.70
N ALA A 318 29.35 -6.95 -19.93
CA ALA A 318 29.87 -6.07 -18.88
C ALA A 318 28.74 -5.26 -18.21
N GLU A 319 27.73 -4.94 -19.00
CA GLU A 319 26.50 -4.24 -18.63
C GLU A 319 25.65 -5.03 -17.62
N LEU A 320 25.77 -6.37 -17.60
CA LEU A 320 25.08 -7.25 -16.65
C LEU A 320 25.90 -7.56 -15.39
N GLY A 321 27.23 -7.45 -15.48
CA GLY A 321 28.16 -7.85 -14.42
C GLY A 321 28.59 -6.73 -13.48
N SER A 322 28.42 -5.47 -13.87
CA SER A 322 28.59 -4.36 -12.93
C SER A 322 27.47 -4.41 -11.90
N SER A 323 27.83 -4.65 -10.63
CA SER A 323 27.03 -4.19 -9.49
C SER A 323 26.55 -2.77 -9.81
N PRO A 324 25.28 -2.39 -9.54
CA PRO A 324 24.70 -1.13 -9.98
C PRO A 324 25.44 0.05 -9.34
N ASN A 325 26.59 0.40 -9.89
CA ASN A 325 27.29 1.64 -9.63
C ASN A 325 26.54 2.70 -10.44
N GLU A 326 26.15 3.75 -9.74
CA GLU A 326 25.20 4.80 -10.13
C GLU A 326 25.53 5.53 -11.45
N GLU A 327 26.70 5.28 -12.06
CA GLU A 327 27.18 6.00 -13.24
C GLU A 327 26.83 5.33 -14.59
N ASN A 328 26.62 4.00 -14.64
CA ASN A 328 26.41 3.27 -15.91
C ASN A 328 25.01 2.61 -16.05
N SER A 329 24.27 2.44 -14.95
CA SER A 329 22.84 2.13 -15.02
C SER A 329 22.08 3.43 -15.08
N GLY A 330 21.17 3.60 -16.05
CA GLY A 330 20.27 4.74 -16.05
C GLY A 330 19.47 4.88 -14.75
N VAL A 331 18.69 5.96 -14.63
CA VAL A 331 17.83 6.29 -13.48
C VAL A 331 17.21 5.03 -12.85
N THR A 332 17.55 4.75 -11.59
CA THR A 332 16.95 3.66 -10.81
C THR A 332 15.46 3.92 -10.63
N LEU A 333 14.63 3.06 -11.20
CA LEU A 333 13.17 3.12 -11.02
C LEU A 333 12.80 2.85 -9.57
N PHE A 334 11.72 3.47 -9.10
CA PHE A 334 11.19 3.33 -7.75
C PHE A 334 12.20 3.67 -6.65
N ARG A 335 13.14 4.60 -6.92
CA ARG A 335 14.13 5.06 -5.93
C ARG A 335 13.46 5.55 -4.65
N ASP A 336 12.35 6.27 -4.79
CA ASP A 336 11.61 6.86 -3.67
C ASP A 336 10.62 5.89 -3.00
N LEU A 337 10.41 4.69 -3.55
CA LEU A 337 9.53 3.68 -2.96
C LEU A 337 10.19 3.10 -1.70
N LEU A 338 9.56 3.35 -0.55
CA LEU A 338 10.01 2.85 0.75
C LEU A 338 9.46 1.46 1.05
N PRO A 339 10.25 0.54 1.65
CA PRO A 339 9.74 -0.73 2.12
C PRO A 339 8.65 -0.59 3.18
N VAL A 340 7.73 -1.56 3.24
CA VAL A 340 6.62 -1.60 4.21
C VAL A 340 7.12 -1.49 5.65
N SER A 341 8.22 -2.17 5.98
CA SER A 341 8.81 -2.13 7.31
C SER A 341 9.21 -0.72 7.75
N ILE A 342 9.68 0.13 6.84
CA ILE A 342 10.03 1.52 7.13
C ILE A 342 8.77 2.36 7.36
N MET A 343 7.73 2.13 6.57
CA MET A 343 6.43 2.80 6.74
C MET A 343 5.76 2.41 8.07
N GLU A 344 5.77 1.14 8.44
CA GLU A 344 5.27 0.64 9.72
C GLU A 344 6.02 1.26 10.90
N ASN A 345 7.36 1.31 10.81
CA ASN A 345 8.19 1.99 11.81
C ASN A 345 7.81 3.47 11.93
N ALA A 346 7.63 4.17 10.82
CA ALA A 346 7.26 5.58 10.85
C ALA A 346 5.89 5.83 11.50
N GLN A 347 4.89 4.98 11.20
CA GLN A 347 3.60 5.03 11.87
C GLN A 347 3.72 4.73 13.36
N ALA A 348 4.55 3.75 13.75
CA ALA A 348 4.79 3.41 15.15
C ALA A 348 5.43 4.57 15.92
N PHE A 349 6.43 5.25 15.34
CA PHE A 349 7.05 6.42 15.97
C PHE A 349 6.10 7.63 16.05
N SER A 350 5.27 7.86 15.03
CA SER A 350 4.23 8.90 15.08
C SER A 350 3.22 8.62 16.20
N ARG A 351 2.77 7.37 16.37
CA ARG A 351 1.93 6.97 17.51
C ARG A 351 2.62 7.18 18.84
N ARG A 352 3.91 6.82 18.95
CA ARG A 352 4.71 7.04 20.17
C ARG A 352 4.86 8.53 20.48
N GLN A 353 5.04 9.39 19.49
CA GLN A 353 5.09 10.85 19.67
C GLN A 353 3.79 11.38 20.27
N SER A 354 2.64 11.03 19.67
CA SER A 354 1.33 11.42 20.19
C SER A 354 1.09 10.87 21.61
N GLN A 355 1.42 9.60 21.84
CA GLN A 355 1.29 8.96 23.15
C GLN A 355 2.17 9.62 24.21
N TYR A 356 3.40 10.01 23.85
CA TYR A 356 4.31 10.71 24.76
C TYR A 356 3.73 12.07 25.19
N ILE A 357 3.22 12.85 24.25
CA ILE A 357 2.58 14.15 24.54
C ILE A 357 1.34 13.95 25.41
N ASP A 358 0.51 12.96 25.11
CA ASP A 358 -0.70 12.71 25.90
C ASP A 358 -0.37 12.27 27.33
N GLN A 359 0.60 11.36 27.52
CA GLN A 359 0.98 10.86 28.84
C GLN A 359 1.69 11.90 29.71
N HIS A 360 2.58 12.71 29.11
CA HIS A 360 3.45 13.61 29.87
C HIS A 360 2.98 15.06 29.93
N VAL A 361 2.14 15.51 29.01
CA VAL A 361 1.63 16.89 28.95
C VAL A 361 0.12 16.95 29.12
N THR A 362 -0.63 16.30 28.24
CA THR A 362 -2.10 16.45 28.16
C THR A 362 -2.82 15.92 29.40
N GLU A 363 -2.61 14.64 29.76
CA GLU A 363 -3.29 14.00 30.89
C GLU A 363 -2.91 14.61 32.25
N PRO A 364 -1.64 14.95 32.52
CA PRO A 364 -1.28 15.70 33.72
C PRO A 364 -2.02 17.04 33.83
N LEU A 365 -2.07 17.84 32.77
CA LEU A 365 -2.75 19.14 32.78
C LEU A 365 -4.27 19.02 32.93
N LYS A 366 -4.90 18.03 32.27
CA LYS A 366 -6.32 17.72 32.47
C LYS A 366 -6.62 17.29 33.90
N THR A 367 -5.79 16.42 34.47
CA THR A 367 -5.94 15.96 35.86
C THR A 367 -5.82 17.12 36.84
N LEU A 368 -4.83 18.00 36.67
CA LEU A 368 -4.68 19.21 37.49
C LEU A 368 -5.90 20.14 37.35
N THR A 369 -6.45 20.26 36.13
CA THR A 369 -7.66 21.06 35.85
C THR A 369 -8.89 20.48 36.55
N ARG A 370 -9.06 19.15 36.51
CA ARG A 370 -10.14 18.45 37.22
C ARG A 370 -10.06 18.69 38.73
N LEU A 371 -8.88 18.49 39.33
CA LEU A 371 -8.67 18.71 40.77
C LEU A 371 -8.96 20.16 41.19
N LEU A 372 -8.61 21.14 40.35
CA LEU A 372 -8.89 22.55 40.61
C LEU A 372 -10.40 22.85 40.53
N ARG A 373 -11.10 22.27 39.54
CA ARG A 373 -12.57 22.40 39.39
C ARG A 373 -13.34 21.78 40.55
N GLU A 374 -12.91 20.61 41.05
CA GLU A 374 -13.52 19.95 42.21
C GLU A 374 -13.35 20.77 43.50
N SER A 375 -12.28 21.55 43.62
CA SER A 375 -12.01 22.40 44.78
C SER A 375 -12.74 23.75 44.79
N LEU A 376 -13.38 24.14 43.68
CA LEU A 376 -14.12 25.39 43.59
C LEU A 376 -15.52 25.24 44.25
N PRO A 377 -15.98 26.21 45.06
CA PRO A 377 -17.26 26.09 45.77
C PRO A 377 -18.50 26.14 44.87
N MET A 378 -18.40 26.77 43.69
CA MET A 378 -19.55 27.04 42.81
C MET A 378 -19.89 25.92 41.82
N THR A 379 -19.04 24.89 41.67
CA THR A 379 -19.20 23.87 40.61
C THR A 379 -20.47 23.02 40.78
N LYS A 380 -20.87 22.70 42.02
CA LYS A 380 -22.11 21.95 42.27
C LYS A 380 -23.39 22.73 41.93
N ALA A 381 -23.40 24.05 42.14
CA ALA A 381 -24.57 24.89 41.90
C ALA A 381 -24.80 25.22 40.41
N ILE A 382 -23.76 25.05 39.57
CA ILE A 382 -23.82 25.33 38.13
C ILE A 382 -24.35 24.12 37.36
N ASP A 383 -24.02 22.89 37.79
CA ASP A 383 -24.45 21.64 37.13
C ASP A 383 -25.98 21.43 37.18
N ASP A 384 -26.67 22.04 38.16
CA ASP A 384 -28.12 21.94 38.33
C ASP A 384 -28.93 22.95 37.48
N LEU A 385 -28.28 23.94 36.87
CA LEU A 385 -28.95 24.98 36.08
C LEU A 385 -29.23 24.47 34.66
N LYS A 386 -30.51 24.31 34.32
CA LYS A 386 -30.95 23.94 32.96
C LYS A 386 -31.78 25.07 32.35
N PRO A 387 -31.38 25.64 31.20
CA PRO A 387 -32.17 26.66 30.53
C PRO A 387 -33.47 26.04 29.98
N VAL A 388 -34.56 26.81 30.03
CA VAL A 388 -35.85 26.42 29.44
C VAL A 388 -35.74 26.58 27.92
N PRO A 389 -36.13 25.56 27.12
CA PRO A 389 -36.19 25.71 25.68
C PRO A 389 -37.09 26.87 25.27
N ILE A 390 -36.64 27.69 24.32
CA ILE A 390 -37.39 28.89 23.91
C ILE A 390 -38.77 28.56 23.34
N GLU A 391 -38.90 27.36 22.76
CA GLU A 391 -40.17 26.83 22.24
C GLU A 391 -41.16 26.58 23.38
N GLU A 392 -40.74 25.92 24.46
CA GLU A 392 -41.57 25.67 25.64
C GLU A 392 -42.00 26.97 26.34
N PHE A 393 -41.11 27.96 26.41
CA PHE A 393 -41.44 29.26 26.96
C PHE A 393 -42.48 30.01 26.10
N ASN A 394 -42.31 29.98 24.77
CA ASN A 394 -43.26 30.63 23.84
C ASN A 394 -44.63 29.94 23.83
N ASP A 395 -44.70 28.62 24.02
CA ASP A 395 -45.97 27.91 24.11
C ASP A 395 -46.70 28.19 25.43
N CYS A 396 -45.95 28.38 26.52
CA CYS A 396 -46.49 28.91 27.77
C CYS A 396 -47.07 30.32 27.57
N GLU A 397 -46.35 31.21 26.88
CA GLU A 397 -46.80 32.58 26.56
C GLU A 397 -48.12 32.58 25.75
N LYS A 398 -48.22 31.73 24.72
CA LYS A 398 -49.47 31.55 23.96
C LYS A 398 -50.60 31.02 24.82
N SER A 399 -50.31 30.13 25.76
CA SER A 399 -51.31 29.52 26.66
C SER A 399 -51.86 30.55 27.64
N VAL A 400 -51.02 31.43 28.19
CA VAL A 400 -51.45 32.58 29.02
C VAL A 400 -52.37 33.50 28.23
N GLN A 401 -52.00 33.85 26.98
CA GLN A 401 -52.85 34.64 26.09
C GLN A 401 -54.15 33.93 25.68
N GLY A 402 -54.17 32.59 25.72
CA GLY A 402 -55.33 31.76 25.43
C GLY A 402 -56.37 31.69 26.56
N LEU A 403 -55.99 32.02 27.80
CA LEU A 403 -56.92 32.01 28.95
C LEU A 403 -58.11 32.96 28.73
N SER A 404 -57.87 34.16 28.19
CA SER A 404 -58.94 35.12 27.89
C SER A 404 -59.93 34.55 26.87
N ARG A 405 -59.45 33.84 25.85
CA ARG A 405 -60.30 33.20 24.84
C ARG A 405 -61.20 32.13 25.45
N ASN A 406 -60.67 31.33 26.38
CA ASN A 406 -61.47 30.33 27.09
C ASN A 406 -62.57 30.98 27.94
N SER A 407 -62.23 32.09 28.61
CA SER A 407 -63.18 32.90 29.37
C SER A 407 -64.29 33.48 28.49
N ASP A 408 -63.93 34.00 27.31
CA ASP A 408 -64.87 34.59 26.36
C ASP A 408 -65.80 33.54 25.74
N GLN A 409 -65.30 32.33 25.48
CA GLN A 409 -66.11 31.21 25.00
C GLN A 409 -67.18 30.80 26.01
N VAL A 410 -66.83 30.70 27.30
CA VAL A 410 -67.81 30.44 28.35
C VAL A 410 -68.83 31.57 28.45
N GLU A 411 -68.38 32.82 28.36
CA GLU A 411 -69.30 33.98 28.38
C GLU A 411 -70.28 33.94 27.21
N ALA A 412 -69.83 33.61 26.00
CA ALA A 412 -70.68 33.46 24.82
C ALA A 412 -71.76 32.38 25.01
N ILE A 413 -71.40 31.20 25.58
CA ILE A 413 -72.37 30.14 25.87
C ILE A 413 -73.39 30.63 26.92
N ILE A 414 -72.94 31.34 27.96
CA ILE A 414 -73.83 31.92 28.97
C ILE A 414 -74.80 32.94 28.35
N GLN A 415 -74.36 33.74 27.38
CA GLN A 415 -75.23 34.67 26.65
C GLN A 415 -76.24 33.92 25.76
N GLU A 416 -75.83 32.84 25.08
CA GLU A 416 -76.75 31.99 24.30
C GLU A 416 -77.82 31.35 25.20
N ILE A 417 -77.43 30.84 26.37
CA ILE A 417 -78.35 30.32 27.40
C ILE A 417 -79.38 31.40 27.76
N LYS A 418 -78.93 32.64 27.97
CA LYS A 418 -79.80 33.75 28.35
C LYS A 418 -80.81 34.09 27.24
N ILE A 419 -80.35 34.16 25.99
CA ILE A 419 -81.22 34.43 24.83
C ILE A 419 -82.27 33.32 24.69
N LYS A 420 -81.88 32.05 24.75
CA LYS A 420 -82.83 30.92 24.65
C LYS A 420 -83.81 30.85 25.82
N LEU A 421 -83.37 31.22 27.03
CA LEU A 421 -84.27 31.36 28.19
C LEU A 421 -85.26 32.53 28.02
N GLU A 422 -84.90 33.57 27.26
CA GLU A 422 -85.81 34.66 26.94
C GLU A 422 -86.80 34.20 25.85
N GLU A 423 -86.33 33.59 24.75
CA GLU A 423 -87.15 33.09 23.63
C GLU A 423 -88.18 32.02 24.04
N ASN A 424 -87.76 30.97 24.76
CA ASN A 424 -88.63 29.84 25.10
C ASN A 424 -89.76 30.18 26.10
N PHE A 425 -89.64 31.28 26.85
CA PHE A 425 -90.59 31.65 27.90
C PHE A 425 -91.46 32.88 27.52
N HIS A 426 -91.57 33.22 26.22
CA HIS A 426 -92.48 34.27 25.74
C HIS A 426 -93.94 33.79 25.58
N SER A 427 -94.21 32.48 25.61
CA SER A 427 -95.57 31.91 25.55
C SER A 427 -95.90 31.10 26.81
N GLY A 428 -96.50 31.75 27.81
CA GLY A 428 -97.53 31.15 28.66
C GLY A 428 -97.24 29.92 29.56
N GLU A 429 -96.01 29.42 29.71
CA GLU A 429 -95.73 28.28 30.62
C GLU A 429 -94.89 28.64 31.89
N SER A 430 -95.06 27.81 32.92
CA SER A 430 -94.86 28.01 34.37
C SER A 430 -93.62 28.82 34.84
N GLN A 431 -93.85 29.87 35.65
CA GLN A 431 -92.82 30.77 36.23
C GLN A 431 -91.78 30.07 37.12
N LEU A 432 -92.10 28.90 37.70
CA LEU A 432 -91.24 28.20 38.66
C LEU A 432 -89.96 27.64 38.01
N SER A 433 -90.04 27.11 36.78
CA SER A 433 -88.86 26.53 36.10
C SER A 433 -87.87 27.59 35.60
N LYS A 434 -88.30 28.85 35.41
CA LYS A 434 -87.46 29.95 34.92
C LYS A 434 -86.49 30.46 36.00
N SER A 435 -86.93 30.48 37.27
CA SER A 435 -86.13 30.91 38.42
C SER A 435 -84.93 29.99 38.67
N ASP A 436 -85.13 28.66 38.57
CA ASP A 436 -84.08 27.67 38.82
C ASP A 436 -82.93 27.76 37.80
N PHE A 437 -83.24 27.94 36.52
CA PHE A 437 -82.23 28.14 35.48
C PHE A 437 -81.50 29.49 35.64
N GLN A 438 -82.21 30.54 36.06
CA GLN A 438 -81.59 31.84 36.34
C GLN A 438 -80.58 31.75 37.51
N GLU A 439 -80.86 30.95 38.55
CA GLU A 439 -79.92 30.73 39.64
C GLU A 439 -78.67 29.94 39.19
N LYS A 440 -78.85 28.90 38.36
CA LYS A 440 -77.71 28.15 37.76
C LYS A 440 -76.83 29.08 36.91
N VAL A 441 -77.43 29.93 36.08
CA VAL A 441 -76.70 30.93 35.27
C VAL A 441 -75.97 31.95 36.15
N ARG A 442 -76.57 32.37 37.27
CA ARG A 442 -75.92 33.27 38.24
C ARG A 442 -74.66 32.63 38.85
N LYS A 443 -74.72 31.34 39.20
CA LYS A 443 -73.56 30.58 39.72
C LYS A 443 -72.45 30.45 38.67
N LEU A 444 -72.79 30.16 37.42
CA LEU A 444 -71.81 30.12 36.32
C LEU A 444 -71.10 31.47 36.12
N LYS A 445 -71.84 32.59 36.18
CA LYS A 445 -71.23 33.93 36.10
C LYS A 445 -70.30 34.22 37.28
N LEU A 446 -70.62 33.75 38.48
CA LEU A 446 -69.76 33.90 39.66
C LEU A 446 -68.44 33.13 39.48
N TYR A 447 -68.50 31.86 39.06
CA TYR A 447 -67.31 31.06 38.80
C TYR A 447 -66.47 31.62 37.64
N LEU A 448 -67.12 32.14 36.58
CA LEU A 448 -66.43 32.84 35.50
C LEU A 448 -65.67 34.07 36.03
N GLY A 449 -66.28 34.84 36.93
CA GLY A 449 -65.63 35.99 37.57
C GLY A 449 -64.42 35.61 38.44
N GLN A 450 -64.50 34.47 39.14
CA GLN A 450 -63.39 33.93 39.93
C GLN A 450 -62.24 33.44 39.04
N GLY A 451 -62.56 32.74 37.94
CA GLY A 451 -61.57 32.31 36.95
C GLY A 451 -60.80 33.49 36.35
N ARG A 452 -61.51 34.57 35.98
CA ARG A 452 -60.89 35.80 35.47
C ARG A 452 -59.94 36.48 36.46
N ALA A 453 -60.22 36.39 37.76
CA ALA A 453 -59.34 36.95 38.79
C ALA A 453 -58.02 36.18 38.88
N ILE A 454 -58.09 34.84 38.85
CA ILE A 454 -56.91 33.96 38.88
C ILE A 454 -56.11 34.07 37.58
N ASP A 455 -56.78 34.19 36.43
CA ASP A 455 -56.11 34.42 35.14
C ASP A 455 -55.31 35.73 35.15
N LYS A 456 -55.87 36.77 35.79
CA LYS A 456 -55.19 38.06 35.95
C LYS A 456 -53.93 37.92 36.80
N GLU A 457 -54.01 37.25 37.94
CA GLU A 457 -52.85 36.98 38.81
C GLU A 457 -51.78 36.12 38.11
N THR A 458 -52.21 35.13 37.33
CA THR A 458 -51.32 34.27 36.53
C THR A 458 -50.62 35.07 35.43
N THR A 459 -51.34 35.99 34.77
CA THR A 459 -50.80 36.88 33.74
C THR A 459 -49.81 37.89 34.34
N GLU A 460 -50.13 38.45 35.52
CA GLU A 460 -49.24 39.35 36.27
C GLU A 460 -47.97 38.61 36.69
N SER A 461 -48.07 37.40 37.24
CA SER A 461 -46.92 36.57 37.62
C SER A 461 -46.04 36.23 36.42
N PHE A 462 -46.63 35.89 35.27
CA PHE A 462 -45.88 35.62 34.03
C PHE A 462 -45.15 36.86 33.51
N SER A 463 -45.72 38.07 33.67
CA SER A 463 -45.10 39.31 33.20
C SER A 463 -43.82 39.71 33.95
N VAL A 464 -43.63 39.20 35.17
CA VAL A 464 -42.46 39.45 36.01
C VAL A 464 -41.30 38.50 35.68
N ILE A 465 -41.56 37.40 34.96
CA ILE A 465 -40.55 36.40 34.61
C ILE A 465 -39.59 36.97 33.56
N ASP A 466 -38.28 36.95 33.86
CA ASP A 466 -37.27 37.35 32.90
C ASP A 466 -37.06 36.26 31.83
N LYS A 467 -37.72 36.45 30.67
CA LYS A 467 -37.60 35.60 29.48
C LYS A 467 -36.15 35.40 29.04
N TYR A 468 -35.30 36.43 29.14
CA TYR A 468 -33.91 36.35 28.68
C TYR A 468 -33.03 35.55 29.63
N LEU A 469 -33.32 35.60 30.93
CA LEU A 469 -32.58 34.87 31.96
C LEU A 469 -32.80 33.35 31.86
N LEU A 470 -34.03 32.90 31.57
CA LEU A 470 -34.38 31.47 31.52
C LEU A 470 -34.08 30.77 30.18
N THR A 471 -34.07 31.50 29.06
CA THR A 471 -34.04 30.88 27.70
C THR A 471 -32.69 30.92 26.98
N LYS A 472 -31.76 31.79 27.40
CA LYS A 472 -30.41 31.87 26.79
C LYS A 472 -29.45 30.84 27.37
N PRO A 473 -28.40 30.44 26.62
CA PRO A 473 -27.34 29.60 27.17
C PRO A 473 -26.69 30.32 28.35
N ILE A 474 -26.58 29.63 29.48
CA ILE A 474 -26.10 30.16 30.76
C ILE A 474 -24.69 30.73 30.58
N LYS A 475 -24.56 32.05 30.72
CA LYS A 475 -23.29 32.77 30.71
C LYS A 475 -23.08 33.38 32.09
N LEU A 476 -22.33 32.69 32.94
CA LEU A 476 -22.04 33.16 34.28
C LEU A 476 -21.17 34.43 34.21
N PRO A 477 -21.47 35.47 35.01
CA PRO A 477 -20.62 36.64 35.12
C PRO A 477 -19.25 36.25 35.70
N SER A 478 -18.21 37.04 35.42
CA SER A 478 -16.89 36.84 36.03
C SER A 478 -16.99 37.07 37.54
N SER A 479 -16.60 36.07 38.33
CA SER A 479 -16.56 36.21 39.79
C SER A 479 -15.67 37.38 40.21
N ASN A 480 -16.12 38.12 41.22
CA ASN A 480 -15.34 39.20 41.83
C ASN A 480 -14.21 38.68 42.74
N ASP A 481 -14.16 37.38 42.99
CA ASP A 481 -13.13 36.75 43.80
C ASP A 481 -11.80 36.63 43.01
N PRO A 482 -10.72 37.29 43.45
CA PRO A 482 -9.41 37.18 42.82
C PRO A 482 -8.94 35.73 42.67
N LEU A 483 -9.23 34.84 43.63
CA LEU A 483 -8.80 33.44 43.60
C LEU A 483 -9.57 32.61 42.58
N VAL A 484 -10.87 32.88 42.41
CA VAL A 484 -11.70 32.20 41.41
C VAL A 484 -11.32 32.67 40.00
N ARG A 485 -11.02 33.96 39.83
CA ARG A 485 -10.50 34.50 38.57
C ARG A 485 -9.13 33.92 38.22
N ASP A 486 -8.23 33.82 39.19
CA ASP A 486 -6.90 33.24 38.99
C ASP A 486 -7.00 31.74 38.68
N ALA A 487 -7.92 31.00 39.31
CA ALA A 487 -8.20 29.62 38.97
C ALA A 487 -8.74 29.48 37.54
N ALA A 488 -9.68 30.33 37.12
CA ALA A 488 -10.21 30.32 35.76
C ALA A 488 -9.14 30.68 34.70
N ALA A 489 -8.29 31.67 34.99
CA ALA A 489 -7.16 32.03 34.13
C ALA A 489 -6.14 30.89 34.01
N THR A 490 -5.87 30.19 35.12
CA THR A 490 -4.99 29.01 35.15
C THR A 490 -5.56 27.89 34.29
N ILE A 491 -6.86 27.59 34.40
CA ILE A 491 -7.53 26.58 33.57
C ILE A 491 -7.41 26.95 32.08
N LYS A 492 -7.67 28.21 31.73
CA LYS A 492 -7.54 28.69 30.35
C LYS A 492 -6.12 28.49 29.81
N ARG A 493 -5.11 28.90 30.57
CA ARG A 493 -3.69 28.75 30.20
C ARG A 493 -3.30 27.29 29.95
N ARG A 494 -3.83 26.35 30.74
CA ARG A 494 -3.56 24.91 30.53
C ARG A 494 -4.11 24.40 29.20
N TYR A 495 -5.31 24.83 28.81
CA TYR A 495 -5.86 24.48 27.51
C TYR A 495 -5.07 25.11 26.36
N GLU A 496 -4.57 26.34 26.53
CA GLU A 496 -3.69 26.99 25.55
C GLU A 496 -2.40 26.16 25.33
N VAL A 497 -1.74 25.72 26.42
CA VAL A 497 -0.54 24.88 26.33
C VAL A 497 -0.81 23.53 25.67
N ILE A 498 -1.94 22.88 25.98
CA ILE A 498 -2.34 21.61 25.34
C ILE A 498 -2.55 21.80 23.83
N ASN A 499 -3.19 22.90 23.43
CA ASN A 499 -3.44 23.18 22.01
C ASN A 499 -2.14 23.54 21.28
N GLU A 500 -1.27 24.31 21.91
CA GLU A 500 0.03 24.69 21.37
C GLU A 500 0.90 23.47 21.11
N ILE A 501 1.10 22.58 22.10
CA ILE A 501 1.94 21.39 21.91
C ILE A 501 1.38 20.42 20.86
N ARG A 502 0.05 20.32 20.74
CA ARG A 502 -0.60 19.52 19.69
C ARG A 502 -0.34 20.11 18.32
N SER A 503 -0.50 21.42 18.16
CA SER A 503 -0.20 22.12 16.90
C SER A 503 1.30 22.03 16.53
N THR A 504 2.19 22.15 17.50
CA THR A 504 3.63 21.93 17.29
C THR A 504 3.94 20.50 16.88
N SER A 505 3.27 19.51 17.46
CA SER A 505 3.43 18.09 17.07
C SER A 505 2.97 17.82 15.64
N GLU A 506 1.87 18.43 15.20
CA GLU A 506 1.34 18.28 13.83
C GLU A 506 2.27 18.92 12.80
N SER A 507 2.90 20.05 13.14
CA SER A 507 3.85 20.75 12.27
C SER A 507 5.27 20.18 12.31
N HIS A 508 5.58 19.31 13.28
CA HIS A 508 6.89 18.70 13.45
C HIS A 508 6.82 17.15 13.47
N PRO A 509 6.41 16.51 12.36
CA PRO A 509 6.34 15.06 12.27
C PRO A 509 7.76 14.45 12.20
N PHE A 510 7.93 13.26 12.79
CA PHE A 510 9.19 12.51 12.70
C PHE A 510 9.41 11.82 11.35
N LEU A 511 8.35 11.66 10.53
CA LEU A 511 8.39 10.95 9.25
C LEU A 511 9.50 11.45 8.29
N PRO A 512 9.69 12.76 8.05
CA PRO A 512 10.73 13.24 7.14
C PRO A 512 12.15 12.85 7.56
N LEU A 513 12.43 12.79 8.86
CA LEU A 513 13.72 12.37 9.42
C LEU A 513 13.98 10.87 9.20
N ILE A 514 12.95 10.04 9.34
CA ILE A 514 13.04 8.60 9.02
C ILE A 514 13.38 8.41 7.54
N ILE A 515 12.69 9.14 6.67
CA ILE A 515 12.90 9.04 5.21
C ILE A 515 14.31 9.48 4.84
N SER A 516 14.80 10.60 5.40
CA SER A 516 16.16 11.07 5.10
C SER A 516 17.23 10.11 5.61
N ALA A 517 17.09 9.61 6.85
CA ALA A 517 18.03 8.65 7.43
C ALA A 517 18.06 7.33 6.65
N TYR A 518 16.88 6.80 6.27
CA TYR A 518 16.81 5.59 5.46
C TYR A 518 17.44 5.78 4.07
N LYS A 519 17.18 6.91 3.41
CA LYS A 519 17.73 7.19 2.06
C LYS A 519 19.24 7.42 2.06
N GLN A 520 19.82 7.94 3.14
CA GLN A 520 21.25 8.26 3.21
C GLN A 520 22.09 7.11 3.77
N GLU A 521 21.61 6.45 4.83
CA GLU A 521 22.42 5.50 5.61
C GLU A 521 21.86 4.06 5.56
N GLY A 522 20.66 3.84 5.00
CA GLY A 522 20.00 2.53 4.99
C GLY A 522 19.64 2.01 6.39
N THR A 523 19.71 2.85 7.41
CA THR A 523 19.48 2.48 8.81
C THR A 523 18.01 2.15 9.07
N THR A 524 17.77 1.11 9.86
CA THR A 524 16.44 0.71 10.32
C THR A 524 16.18 1.04 11.80
N ASN A 525 17.21 1.48 12.53
CA ASN A 525 17.11 1.83 13.95
C ASN A 525 17.07 3.36 14.12
N PHE A 526 15.89 3.89 14.48
CA PHE A 526 15.65 5.31 14.61
C PHE A 526 15.53 5.79 16.07
N GLU A 527 15.84 4.93 17.06
CA GLU A 527 15.53 5.22 18.48
C GLU A 527 16.31 6.44 19.02
N ASN A 528 17.60 6.54 18.72
CA ASN A 528 18.41 7.69 19.17
C ASN A 528 17.93 8.99 18.52
N ALA A 529 17.66 8.97 17.21
CA ALA A 529 17.12 10.11 16.48
C ALA A 529 15.73 10.51 17.01
N PHE A 530 14.91 9.54 17.43
CA PHE A 530 13.60 9.79 18.01
C PHE A 530 13.70 10.46 19.39
N GLN A 531 14.62 10.03 20.25
CA GLN A 531 14.86 10.69 21.54
C GLN A 531 15.33 12.14 21.37
N GLU A 532 16.20 12.39 20.39
CA GLU A 532 16.60 13.77 20.06
C GLU A 532 15.44 14.59 19.53
N HIS A 533 14.59 14.01 18.69
CA HIS A 533 13.41 14.66 18.16
C HIS A 533 12.43 15.07 19.27
N LEU A 534 12.20 14.24 20.30
CA LEU A 534 11.28 14.56 21.40
C LEU A 534 11.70 15.77 22.26
N LYS A 535 12.92 16.30 22.13
CA LYS A 535 13.39 17.48 22.88
C LYS A 535 12.53 18.73 22.65
N PHE A 536 11.76 18.82 21.55
CA PHE A 536 10.81 19.93 21.37
C PHE A 536 9.72 19.98 22.46
N CYS A 537 9.45 18.85 23.14
CA CYS A 537 8.49 18.78 24.25
C CYS A 537 9.03 19.35 25.57
N ASP A 538 10.33 19.62 25.70
CA ASP A 538 10.97 19.96 26.98
C ASP A 538 10.36 21.21 27.63
N ASP A 539 10.00 22.22 26.84
CA ASP A 539 9.40 23.46 27.34
C ASP A 539 7.97 23.23 27.88
N ALA A 540 7.19 22.38 27.20
CA ALA A 540 5.88 21.98 27.69
C ALA A 540 6.00 21.18 29.00
N LEU A 541 6.98 20.27 29.09
CA LEU A 541 7.24 19.51 30.32
C LEU A 541 7.62 20.41 31.50
N ARG A 542 8.45 21.44 31.29
CA ARG A 542 8.76 22.46 32.32
C ARG A 542 7.49 23.20 32.74
N THR A 543 6.65 23.56 31.78
CA THR A 543 5.37 24.26 32.05
C THR A 543 4.43 23.39 32.89
N VAL A 544 4.33 22.09 32.61
CA VAL A 544 3.55 21.13 33.42
C VAL A 544 4.04 21.09 34.86
N GLN A 545 5.37 21.10 35.08
CA GLN A 545 5.95 21.11 36.43
C GLN A 545 5.60 22.40 37.20
N ILE A 546 5.68 23.56 36.54
CA ILE A 546 5.29 24.85 37.11
C ILE A 546 3.79 24.84 37.46
N GLU A 547 2.94 24.40 36.54
CA GLU A 547 1.50 24.30 36.74
C GLU A 547 1.12 23.36 37.88
N LYS A 548 1.85 22.26 38.08
CA LYS A 548 1.68 21.35 39.22
C LYS A 548 1.93 22.06 40.55
N GLN A 549 2.94 22.93 40.62
CA GLN A 549 3.23 23.72 41.82
C GLN A 549 2.16 24.80 42.05
N ASN A 550 1.75 25.50 40.99
CA ASN A 550 0.70 26.52 41.05
C ASN A 550 -0.64 25.92 41.50
N ASN A 551 -1.00 24.74 41.00
CA ASN A 551 -2.24 24.05 41.37
C ASN A 551 -2.28 23.72 42.87
N LYS A 552 -1.15 23.27 43.44
CA LYS A 552 -1.06 22.99 44.88
C LYS A 552 -1.28 24.25 45.71
N LYS A 553 -0.66 25.37 45.31
CA LYS A 553 -0.82 26.67 45.98
C LYS A 553 -2.28 27.14 45.92
N LEU A 554 -2.88 27.16 44.72
CA LEU A 554 -4.27 27.60 44.53
C LEU A 554 -5.26 26.75 45.34
N ILE A 555 -5.13 25.42 45.30
CA ILE A 555 -6.02 24.53 46.08
C ILE A 555 -5.84 24.78 47.58
N SER A 556 -4.61 24.99 48.08
CA SER A 556 -4.41 25.29 49.50
C SER A 556 -5.06 26.61 49.91
N MET A 557 -4.97 27.65 49.08
CA MET A 557 -5.60 28.95 49.35
C MET A 557 -7.13 28.88 49.29
N LEU A 558 -7.69 28.09 48.36
CA LEU A 558 -9.13 27.87 48.26
C LEU A 558 -9.69 27.12 49.47
N LYS A 559 -8.95 26.14 50.01
CA LYS A 559 -9.35 25.41 51.23
C LYS A 559 -9.38 26.31 52.46
N VAL A 560 -8.35 27.12 52.68
CA VAL A 560 -8.30 28.07 53.82
C VAL A 560 -9.47 29.04 53.73
N LYS A 561 -9.77 29.56 52.53
CA LYS A 561 -10.88 30.50 52.35
C LYS A 561 -12.26 29.87 52.54
N GLN A 562 -12.42 28.57 52.30
CA GLN A 562 -13.67 27.84 52.60
C GLN A 562 -13.90 27.69 54.11
N GLU A 563 -12.84 27.67 54.93
CA GLU A 563 -12.95 27.63 56.39
C GLU A 563 -13.31 29.01 56.99
N ASP A 564 -12.98 30.11 56.30
CA ASP A 564 -13.24 31.49 56.74
C ASP A 564 -14.59 32.09 56.27
N ALA A 565 -15.39 31.35 55.49
CA ALA A 565 -16.55 31.88 54.77
C ALA A 565 -17.88 31.80 55.56
N GLU A 566 -17.99 32.49 56.69
CA GLU A 566 -19.30 32.77 57.33
C GLU A 566 -19.86 34.18 57.01
N ASP A 567 -19.05 35.11 56.47
CA ASP A 567 -19.49 36.51 56.20
C ASP A 567 -18.94 37.09 54.87
N ALA A 568 -19.24 36.46 53.73
CA ALA A 568 -18.81 36.95 52.41
C ALA A 568 -19.93 37.64 51.61
N ARG A 569 -19.64 38.85 51.10
CA ARG A 569 -20.49 39.63 50.18
C ARG A 569 -21.00 38.76 49.02
N LEU A 570 -22.28 38.88 48.66
CA LEU A 570 -22.90 38.15 47.54
C LEU A 570 -22.10 38.36 46.23
N ASP A 571 -21.49 37.29 45.73
CA ASP A 571 -20.83 37.24 44.42
C ASP A 571 -21.88 37.48 43.31
N PRO A 572 -21.60 38.29 42.27
CA PRO A 572 -22.44 38.38 41.08
C PRO A 572 -22.89 37.02 40.51
N VAL A 573 -22.07 35.98 40.65
CA VAL A 573 -22.44 34.61 40.25
C VAL A 573 -23.52 34.03 41.17
N HIS A 574 -23.45 34.29 42.47
CA HIS A 574 -24.48 33.86 43.44
C HIS A 574 -25.81 34.58 43.19
N LEU A 575 -25.76 35.88 42.89
CA LEU A 575 -26.96 36.66 42.56
C LEU A 575 -27.61 36.14 41.27
N TYR A 576 -26.82 35.83 40.24
CA TYR A 576 -27.32 35.24 39.00
C TYR A 576 -28.02 33.89 39.24
N ILE A 577 -27.44 33.02 40.07
CA ILE A 577 -28.05 31.73 40.42
C ILE A 577 -29.37 31.92 41.20
N GLN A 578 -29.41 32.89 42.12
CA GLN A 578 -30.58 33.20 42.91
C GLN A 578 -31.72 33.76 42.04
N ASP A 579 -31.41 34.70 41.14
CA ASP A 579 -32.38 35.30 40.22
C ASP A 579 -32.92 34.29 39.20
N PHE A 580 -32.05 33.38 38.72
CA PHE A 580 -32.44 32.29 37.83
C PHE A 580 -33.41 31.32 38.53
N ASN A 581 -33.09 30.89 39.75
CA ASN A 581 -33.95 29.99 40.53
C ASN A 581 -35.28 30.64 40.91
N TYR A 582 -35.29 31.94 41.22
CA TYR A 582 -36.51 32.68 41.51
C TYR A 582 -37.41 32.76 40.26
N SER A 583 -36.84 33.11 39.12
CA SER A 583 -37.58 33.17 37.84
C SER A 583 -38.08 31.79 37.41
N MET A 584 -37.33 30.72 37.69
CA MET A 584 -37.74 29.35 37.40
C MET A 584 -38.94 28.91 38.23
N ARG A 585 -38.96 29.23 39.54
CA ARG A 585 -40.11 28.92 40.41
C ARG A 585 -41.38 29.61 39.92
N LEU A 586 -41.29 30.91 39.59
CA LEU A 586 -42.42 31.64 39.03
C LEU A 586 -42.92 31.01 37.71
N TYR A 587 -42.01 30.53 36.87
CA TYR A 587 -42.36 29.84 35.62
C TYR A 587 -43.08 28.50 35.87
N GLU A 588 -42.65 27.72 36.86
CA GLU A 588 -43.31 26.48 37.26
C GLU A 588 -44.71 26.74 37.84
N ASP A 589 -44.85 27.74 38.70
CA ASP A 589 -46.13 28.15 39.30
C ASP A 589 -47.13 28.58 38.21
N VAL A 590 -46.69 29.37 37.22
CA VAL A 590 -47.54 29.76 36.08
C VAL A 590 -47.97 28.54 35.26
N LYS A 591 -47.07 27.59 35.03
CA LYS A 591 -47.37 26.36 34.27
C LYS A 591 -48.42 25.50 34.98
N GLU A 592 -48.34 25.41 36.31
CA GLU A 592 -49.34 24.72 37.12
C GLU A 592 -50.70 25.42 37.07
N ASN A 593 -50.71 26.75 37.23
CA ASN A 593 -51.92 27.56 37.14
C ASN A 593 -52.59 27.47 35.76
N LEU A 594 -51.82 27.46 34.66
CA LEU A 594 -52.34 27.29 33.30
C LEU A 594 -53.04 25.94 33.11
N LYS A 595 -52.43 24.86 33.63
CA LYS A 595 -53.01 23.52 33.56
C LYS A 595 -54.32 23.44 34.36
N GLY A 596 -54.34 24.05 35.54
CA GLY A 596 -55.56 24.20 36.35
C GLY A 596 -56.65 25.01 35.64
N GLY A 597 -56.28 26.15 35.07
CA GLY A 597 -57.18 27.06 34.35
C GLY A 597 -57.82 26.43 33.12
N VAL A 598 -57.07 25.70 32.29
CA VAL A 598 -57.61 24.99 31.12
C VAL A 598 -58.67 23.95 31.55
N ASN A 599 -58.38 23.15 32.57
CA ASN A 599 -59.33 22.16 33.09
C ASN A 599 -60.58 22.84 33.66
N PHE A 600 -60.40 23.91 34.44
CA PHE A 600 -61.49 24.68 35.01
C PHE A 600 -62.43 25.23 33.94
N TYR A 601 -61.90 25.87 32.89
CA TYR A 601 -62.72 26.41 31.80
C TYR A 601 -63.40 25.31 30.98
N GLN A 602 -62.76 24.15 30.78
CA GLN A 602 -63.40 23.00 30.13
C GLN A 602 -64.60 22.47 30.92
N ASP A 603 -64.47 22.33 32.23
CA ASP A 603 -65.56 21.87 33.09
C ASP A 603 -66.68 22.91 33.20
N LEU A 604 -66.33 24.19 33.20
CA LEU A 604 -67.30 25.28 33.16
C LEU A 604 -68.06 25.31 31.82
N MET A 605 -67.38 25.09 30.69
CA MET A 605 -68.01 24.93 29.37
C MET A 605 -68.93 23.72 29.31
N ARG A 606 -68.52 22.56 29.85
CA ARG A 606 -69.38 21.36 29.92
C ARG A 606 -70.64 21.63 30.73
N SER A 607 -70.49 22.28 31.88
CA SER A 607 -71.61 22.63 32.75
C SER A 607 -72.57 23.63 32.09
N ALA A 608 -72.03 24.64 31.39
CA ALA A 608 -72.82 25.61 30.63
C ALA A 608 -73.57 24.93 29.47
N ASN A 609 -72.89 24.09 28.69
CA ASN A 609 -73.53 23.35 27.58
C ASN A 609 -74.57 22.33 28.06
N ALA A 610 -74.38 21.70 29.22
CA ALA A 610 -75.38 20.82 29.81
C ALA A 610 -76.68 21.60 30.13
N ILE A 611 -76.56 22.80 30.71
CA ILE A 611 -77.71 23.69 30.97
C ILE A 611 -78.36 24.12 29.65
N LEU A 612 -77.57 24.47 28.64
CA LEU A 612 -78.08 24.83 27.31
C LEU A 612 -78.85 23.67 26.65
N ASN A 613 -78.38 22.44 26.81
CA ASN A 613 -79.07 21.25 26.32
C ASN A 613 -80.34 20.94 27.13
N GLU A 614 -80.32 21.07 28.46
CA GLU A 614 -81.52 20.96 29.32
C GLU A 614 -82.62 21.94 28.85
N ILE A 615 -82.24 23.17 28.46
CA ILE A 615 -83.17 24.18 27.94
C ILE A 615 -83.70 23.78 26.55
N ARG A 616 -82.85 23.19 25.68
CA ARG A 616 -83.26 22.71 24.35
C ARG A 616 -84.20 21.52 24.46
N GLU A 617 -83.91 20.53 25.30
CA GLU A 617 -84.79 19.36 25.49
C GLU A 617 -86.17 19.77 26.00
N LYS A 618 -86.24 20.70 26.96
CA LYS A 618 -87.52 21.25 27.44
C LYS A 618 -88.29 22.06 26.39
N SER A 619 -87.62 22.61 25.37
CA SER A 619 -88.29 23.32 24.27
C SER A 619 -88.93 22.41 23.21
N PHE A 620 -88.51 21.14 23.13
CA PHE A 620 -89.09 20.14 22.21
C PHE A 620 -90.25 19.34 22.82
N THR A 621 -90.53 19.49 24.12
CA THR A 621 -91.68 18.90 24.79
C THR A 621 -92.80 19.93 25.00
N GLY A 622 -93.25 20.56 23.91
CA GLY A 622 -94.52 21.29 23.84
C GLY A 622 -95.59 20.39 23.19
N PRO A 623 -96.89 20.51 23.55
CA PRO A 623 -97.84 19.41 23.45
C PRO A 623 -98.13 18.98 22.01
N GLU A 624 -97.84 17.70 21.72
CA GLU A 624 -98.57 16.95 20.70
C GLU A 624 -100.03 16.81 21.15
N ALA A 625 -100.95 17.35 20.36
CA ALA A 625 -102.20 16.69 20.04
C ALA A 625 -102.47 16.90 18.55
#